data_AF-A0AAN8KE68-F1
#
_entry.id   AF-A0AAN8KE68-F1
#
_cell.length_a   1.000
_cell.length_b   1.000
_cell.length_c   1.000
_cell.angle_alpha   90.00
_cell.angle_beta   90.00
_cell.angle_gamma   90.00
#
_symmetry.space_group_name_H-M   'P 1'
#
loop_
_entity.id
_entity.type
_entity.pdbx_description
1 polymer ?
#
loop_
_entity_poly.entity_id
_entity_poly.type
_entity_poly.pdbx_seq_one_letter_code
_entity_poly.pdbx_strand_id
1 'polypeptide(L)'
;MSLPHTVHDIMNRWILQMGFPVVTIDTATGHITQKHFLLDPDSVVDRPSPYNYTWLVPIKWMKGGVEREQHWLLLQKTCYCLCLMKTCMGQDLTGFLANLNVSGYYRVNYDMDNWERLLNQLTTDHTVIPLINRAQIVDDAFNLARAKVINTTLALRTIQYLSQERDYISLQHTGAQLLLILMFDRGQAYGVLQAYLKMKITPLFEHFRTITDDWTRVPTGHNDQYNQINAISFACRMGVERCRALTSAWFREWMLNPDHNPIHPNLKTTVYCNAIAAGGVEEWDFAWRMFKNATVATEAAKLRSALACTKVPWLLNRYLDYSLDPAKIRKQDSTSTIGYIAGNVVGTPLAWDFIRARWNYIYTEYGGGSFSFSNLLNGVTRRFSTEFELKQVGTVALS
;
A
#
# COMPACT_ATOMS: atom_id res chain seq x y z
N MET A 1 -1.83 -28.67 -23.48
CA MET A 1 -0.56 -28.41 -22.76
C MET A 1 -0.30 -29.57 -21.82
N SER A 2 0.83 -30.26 -21.96
CA SER A 2 1.29 -31.26 -20.99
C SER A 2 1.98 -30.57 -19.82
N LEU A 3 1.71 -31.02 -18.60
CA LEU A 3 2.46 -30.60 -17.42
C LEU A 3 3.83 -31.29 -17.42
N PRO A 4 4.90 -30.64 -16.93
CA PRO A 4 6.23 -31.25 -16.88
C PRO A 4 6.33 -32.37 -15.82
N HIS A 5 5.44 -32.35 -14.83
CA HIS A 5 5.35 -33.31 -13.74
C HIS A 5 3.89 -33.51 -13.32
N THR A 6 3.64 -34.48 -12.42
CA THR A 6 2.30 -34.67 -11.86
C THR A 6 1.88 -33.44 -11.05
N VAL A 7 0.57 -33.20 -10.93
CA VAL A 7 0.04 -32.11 -10.08
C VAL A 7 0.53 -32.26 -8.64
N HIS A 8 0.63 -33.49 -8.15
CA HIS A 8 1.16 -33.79 -6.81
C HIS A 8 2.59 -33.26 -6.65
N ASP A 9 3.50 -33.56 -7.59
CA ASP A 9 4.90 -33.12 -7.51
C ASP A 9 5.05 -31.60 -7.62
N ILE A 10 4.25 -30.96 -8.48
CA ILE A 10 4.24 -29.50 -8.62
C ILE A 10 3.77 -28.85 -7.33
N MET A 11 2.59 -29.25 -6.83
CA MET A 11 1.96 -28.60 -5.68
C MET A 11 2.71 -28.85 -4.38
N ASN A 12 3.34 -30.01 -4.19
CA ASN A 12 4.14 -30.28 -3.00
C ASN A 12 5.28 -29.27 -2.83
N ARG A 13 5.87 -28.78 -3.93
CA ARG A 13 6.89 -27.72 -3.88
C ARG A 13 6.32 -26.38 -3.40
N TRP A 14 5.02 -26.13 -3.54
CA TRP A 14 4.38 -24.89 -3.10
C TRP A 14 3.77 -24.96 -1.70
N ILE A 15 3.44 -26.16 -1.20
CA ILE A 15 2.70 -26.33 0.05
C ILE A 15 3.52 -26.97 1.19
N LEU A 16 4.57 -27.73 0.89
CA LEU A 16 5.39 -28.43 1.91
C LEU A 16 6.68 -27.68 2.29
N GLN A 17 6.92 -26.50 1.70
CA GLN A 17 7.99 -25.59 2.09
C GLN A 17 7.43 -24.16 2.16
N MET A 18 7.99 -23.35 3.05
CA MET A 18 7.55 -21.95 3.23
C MET A 18 8.16 -21.03 2.18
N GLY A 19 7.55 -19.85 2.02
CA GLY A 19 8.06 -18.80 1.15
C GLY A 19 7.78 -19.05 -0.32
N PHE A 20 8.48 -18.31 -1.18
CA PHE A 20 8.34 -18.34 -2.63
C PHE A 20 9.64 -17.88 -3.31
N PRO A 21 9.84 -18.17 -4.61
CA PRO A 21 11.06 -17.75 -5.28
C PRO A 21 10.99 -16.31 -5.79
N VAL A 22 12.16 -15.68 -5.90
CA VAL A 22 12.43 -14.65 -6.90
C VAL A 22 13.02 -15.33 -8.14
N VAL A 23 12.43 -15.07 -9.30
CA VAL A 23 12.92 -15.52 -10.61
C VAL A 23 13.72 -14.38 -11.23
N THR A 24 15.00 -14.59 -11.49
CA THR A 24 15.87 -13.61 -12.15
C THR A 24 16.13 -14.03 -13.58
N ILE A 25 15.83 -13.13 -14.52
CA ILE A 25 15.92 -13.34 -15.97
C ILE A 25 16.96 -12.39 -16.53
N ASP A 26 18.03 -12.95 -17.07
CA ASP A 26 19.03 -12.21 -17.83
C ASP A 26 18.67 -12.29 -19.32
N THR A 27 18.16 -11.19 -19.86
CA THR A 27 17.70 -11.09 -21.25
C THR A 27 18.85 -10.95 -22.24
N ALA A 28 20.08 -10.67 -21.80
CA ALA A 28 21.26 -10.65 -22.65
C ALA A 28 21.76 -12.07 -22.97
N THR A 29 21.68 -12.97 -21.99
CA THR A 29 22.10 -14.38 -22.13
C THR A 29 20.95 -15.36 -22.35
N GLY A 30 19.74 -15.01 -21.93
CA GLY A 30 18.58 -15.91 -21.84
C GLY A 30 18.58 -16.78 -20.58
N HIS A 31 19.50 -16.56 -19.63
CA HIS A 31 19.57 -17.35 -18.40
C HIS A 31 18.44 -17.02 -17.43
N ILE A 32 17.85 -18.07 -16.84
CA ILE A 32 16.81 -17.95 -15.83
C ILE A 32 17.24 -18.71 -14.57
N THR A 33 17.12 -18.04 -13.43
CA THR A 33 17.43 -18.60 -12.11
C THR A 33 16.30 -18.34 -11.13
N GLN A 34 16.18 -19.21 -10.13
CA GLN A 34 15.29 -19.00 -8.99
C GLN A 34 16.07 -19.09 -7.67
N LYS A 35 15.66 -18.29 -6.69
CA LYS A 35 16.17 -18.34 -5.31
C LYS A 35 15.02 -18.08 -4.34
N HIS A 36 15.07 -18.66 -3.15
CA HIS A 36 14.15 -18.30 -2.06
C HIS A 36 14.21 -16.80 -1.79
N PHE A 37 13.08 -16.11 -1.93
CA PHE A 37 13.01 -14.67 -1.70
C PHE A 37 12.82 -14.36 -0.22
N LEU A 38 13.78 -13.66 0.37
CA LEU A 38 13.73 -13.12 1.72
C LEU A 38 13.85 -11.61 1.65
N LEU A 39 13.07 -10.89 2.47
CA LEU A 39 13.17 -9.43 2.56
C LEU A 39 14.48 -8.98 3.21
N ASP A 40 15.01 -9.78 4.13
CA ASP A 40 16.35 -9.62 4.66
C ASP A 40 17.23 -10.72 4.06
N PRO A 41 18.17 -10.38 3.17
CA PRO A 41 19.02 -11.37 2.52
C PRO A 41 20.01 -12.03 3.48
N ASP A 42 20.25 -11.43 4.65
CA ASP A 42 21.19 -11.92 5.66
C ASP A 42 20.52 -12.85 6.69
N SER A 43 19.20 -13.05 6.59
CA SER A 43 18.42 -13.92 7.47
C SER A 43 18.80 -15.39 7.33
N VAL A 44 19.01 -16.06 8.46
CA VAL A 44 19.23 -17.50 8.53
C VAL A 44 17.88 -18.23 8.42
N VAL A 45 17.80 -19.19 7.50
CA VAL A 45 16.60 -20.01 7.30
C VAL A 45 16.76 -21.33 8.06
N ASP A 46 16.27 -21.36 9.29
CA ASP A 46 16.42 -22.54 10.18
C ASP A 46 15.46 -23.68 9.83
N ARG A 47 14.34 -23.39 9.16
CA ARG A 47 13.38 -24.41 8.77
C ARG A 47 13.93 -25.21 7.58
N PRO A 48 14.17 -26.52 7.71
CA PRO A 48 14.62 -27.32 6.58
C PRO A 48 13.51 -27.42 5.52
N SER A 49 13.91 -27.44 4.25
CA SER A 49 13.00 -27.70 3.13
C SER A 49 13.28 -29.08 2.53
N PRO A 50 12.26 -29.92 2.28
CA PRO A 50 12.43 -31.18 1.56
C PRO A 50 12.84 -31.00 0.09
N TYR A 51 12.77 -29.76 -0.44
CA TYR A 51 13.07 -29.43 -1.84
C TYR A 51 14.19 -28.41 -1.97
N ASN A 52 14.97 -28.17 -0.90
CA ASN A 52 16.05 -27.17 -0.87
C ASN A 52 15.63 -25.80 -1.41
N TYR A 53 14.40 -25.38 -1.11
CA TYR A 53 13.83 -24.11 -1.59
C TYR A 53 13.93 -23.93 -3.11
N THR A 54 13.57 -24.97 -3.85
CA THR A 54 13.44 -24.96 -5.31
C THR A 54 12.02 -25.30 -5.70
N TRP A 55 11.40 -24.52 -6.58
CA TRP A 55 10.03 -24.68 -7.04
C TRP A 55 9.97 -25.09 -8.51
N LEU A 56 8.85 -25.68 -8.93
CA LEU A 56 8.51 -25.85 -10.34
C LEU A 56 7.67 -24.65 -10.77
N VAL A 57 8.29 -23.69 -11.45
CA VAL A 57 7.68 -22.36 -11.67
C VAL A 57 7.13 -22.25 -13.10
N PRO A 58 5.80 -22.06 -13.27
CA PRO A 58 5.22 -21.72 -14.57
C PRO A 58 5.45 -20.24 -14.89
N ILE A 59 6.20 -19.98 -15.95
CA ILE A 59 6.55 -18.65 -16.43
C ILE A 59 5.71 -18.33 -17.66
N LYS A 60 4.64 -17.55 -17.45
CA LYS A 60 3.92 -16.87 -18.53
C LYS A 60 4.62 -15.55 -18.83
N TRP A 61 4.87 -15.26 -20.09
CA TRP A 61 5.71 -14.13 -20.48
C TRP A 61 5.30 -13.55 -21.82
N MET A 62 5.68 -12.29 -22.04
CA MET A 62 5.52 -11.59 -23.30
C MET A 62 6.83 -10.89 -23.69
N LYS A 63 6.95 -10.64 -24.99
CA LYS A 63 8.07 -9.91 -25.57
C LYS A 63 7.57 -9.13 -26.78
N GLY A 64 7.91 -7.85 -26.87
CA GLY A 64 7.45 -7.01 -27.99
C GLY A 64 5.95 -6.72 -27.97
N GLY A 65 5.29 -6.75 -26.80
CA GLY A 65 3.83 -6.62 -26.73
C GLY A 65 3.05 -7.92 -26.98
N VAL A 66 3.75 -9.02 -27.30
CA VAL A 66 3.11 -10.28 -27.73
C VAL A 66 3.35 -11.38 -26.70
N GLU A 67 2.27 -12.00 -26.23
CA GLU A 67 2.30 -13.18 -25.35
C GLU A 67 2.94 -14.38 -26.06
N ARG A 68 3.73 -15.16 -25.31
CA ARG A 68 4.46 -16.33 -25.80
C ARG A 68 4.04 -17.58 -25.05
N GLU A 69 4.42 -18.74 -25.58
CA GLU A 69 4.13 -20.02 -24.93
C GLU A 69 4.75 -20.09 -23.53
N GLN A 70 3.97 -20.59 -22.57
CA GLN A 70 4.40 -20.73 -21.18
C GLN A 70 5.65 -21.62 -21.09
N HIS A 71 6.65 -21.15 -20.35
CA HIS A 71 7.84 -21.91 -20.03
C HIS A 71 7.76 -22.47 -18.61
N TRP A 72 8.39 -23.61 -18.34
CA TRP A 72 8.49 -24.18 -17.00
C TRP A 72 9.93 -24.18 -16.54
N LEU A 73 10.19 -23.47 -15.42
CA LEU A 73 11.48 -23.49 -14.76
C LEU A 73 11.53 -24.68 -13.79
N LEU A 74 12.26 -25.73 -14.18
CA LEU A 74 12.29 -27.01 -13.48
C LEU A 74 13.45 -27.14 -12.48
N LEU A 75 14.52 -26.36 -12.66
CA LEU A 75 15.73 -26.41 -11.85
C LEU A 75 16.02 -25.05 -11.22
N GLN A 76 16.89 -25.05 -10.21
CA GLN A 76 17.31 -23.83 -9.50
C GLN A 76 18.06 -22.86 -10.41
N LYS A 77 18.88 -23.41 -11.31
CA LYS A 77 19.55 -22.71 -12.39
C LYS A 77 19.39 -23.55 -13.64
N THR A 78 18.80 -22.95 -14.67
CA THR A 78 18.74 -23.56 -16.00
C THR A 78 19.41 -22.62 -16.97
N CYS A 79 20.49 -23.11 -17.57
CA CYS A 79 21.02 -22.60 -18.81
C CYS A 79 20.21 -23.21 -19.96
N TYR A 80 18.91 -22.93 -20.02
CA TYR A 80 18.28 -22.99 -21.33
C TYR A 80 18.86 -21.78 -22.06
N CYS A 81 19.71 -22.02 -23.06
CA CYS A 81 20.00 -20.99 -24.05
C CYS A 81 18.70 -20.78 -24.84
N LEU A 82 17.69 -20.19 -24.20
CA LEU A 82 16.42 -19.85 -24.82
C LEU A 82 16.71 -18.65 -25.72
N CYS A 83 17.17 -18.92 -26.94
CA CYS A 83 17.27 -17.90 -28.00
C CYS A 83 15.97 -17.09 -28.11
N LEU A 84 14.82 -17.70 -27.76
CA LEU A 84 13.50 -17.05 -27.72
C LEU A 84 13.39 -15.91 -26.69
N MET A 85 14.08 -16.02 -25.56
CA MET A 85 14.03 -15.04 -24.46
C MET A 85 15.20 -14.06 -24.49
N LYS A 86 16.25 -14.36 -25.27
CA LYS A 86 17.32 -13.42 -25.55
C LYS A 86 16.79 -12.21 -26.31
N THR A 87 17.16 -11.01 -25.90
CA THR A 87 16.81 -9.76 -26.59
C THR A 87 18.02 -9.29 -27.38
N CYS A 88 17.94 -9.32 -28.71
CA CYS A 88 18.97 -8.77 -29.58
C CYS A 88 18.86 -7.24 -29.61
N MET A 89 19.99 -6.52 -29.63
CA MET A 89 19.98 -5.06 -29.71
C MET A 89 19.19 -4.59 -30.94
N GLY A 90 18.22 -3.70 -30.71
CA GLY A 90 17.44 -3.02 -31.76
C GLY A 90 16.12 -3.66 -32.18
N GLN A 91 15.74 -4.85 -31.70
CA GLN A 91 14.51 -5.53 -32.17
C GLN A 91 13.30 -5.45 -31.24
N ASP A 92 13.47 -5.21 -29.93
CA ASP A 92 12.34 -5.16 -28.98
C ASP A 92 12.45 -3.96 -28.04
N LEU A 93 11.74 -2.88 -28.38
CA LEU A 93 11.76 -1.63 -27.60
C LEU A 93 10.93 -1.71 -26.30
N THR A 94 9.97 -2.64 -26.23
CA THR A 94 8.98 -2.72 -25.13
C THR A 94 9.43 -3.57 -23.93
N GLY A 95 10.59 -4.24 -24.03
CA GLY A 95 11.15 -5.10 -22.98
C GLY A 95 10.54 -6.49 -22.91
N PHE A 96 11.19 -7.37 -22.13
CA PHE A 96 10.71 -8.69 -21.75
C PHE A 96 9.94 -8.59 -20.43
N LEU A 97 8.77 -9.21 -20.35
CA LEU A 97 7.93 -9.20 -19.16
C LEU A 97 7.48 -10.61 -18.81
N ALA A 98 7.78 -11.06 -17.60
CA ALA A 98 7.37 -12.36 -17.06
C ALA A 98 6.34 -12.24 -15.94
N ASN A 99 5.71 -13.37 -15.65
CA ASN A 99 4.58 -13.52 -14.74
C ASN A 99 3.35 -12.72 -15.18
N LEU A 100 2.91 -12.91 -16.43
CA LEU A 100 1.71 -12.24 -16.95
C LEU A 100 0.51 -12.42 -16.01
N ASN A 101 -0.16 -11.30 -15.75
CA ASN A 101 -1.28 -11.16 -14.81
C ASN A 101 -0.98 -11.62 -13.38
N VAL A 102 0.30 -11.75 -13.01
CA VAL A 102 0.75 -12.23 -11.69
C VAL A 102 0.08 -13.57 -11.34
N SER A 103 -0.03 -14.44 -12.35
CA SER A 103 -0.71 -15.73 -12.22
C SER A 103 0.12 -16.77 -11.47
N GLY A 104 1.43 -16.55 -11.33
CA GLY A 104 2.32 -17.36 -10.50
C GLY A 104 2.71 -16.66 -9.20
N TYR A 105 2.88 -17.46 -8.14
CA TYR A 105 3.26 -16.98 -6.81
C TYR A 105 4.78 -16.80 -6.67
N TYR A 106 5.35 -15.85 -7.41
CA TYR A 106 6.77 -15.52 -7.39
C TYR A 106 7.00 -14.07 -7.81
N ARG A 107 8.16 -13.53 -7.45
CA ARG A 107 8.62 -12.20 -7.88
C ARG A 107 9.55 -12.31 -9.08
N VAL A 108 9.60 -11.27 -9.91
CA VAL A 108 10.48 -11.25 -11.08
C VAL A 108 11.52 -10.15 -10.97
N ASN A 109 12.78 -10.51 -11.21
CA ASN A 109 13.88 -9.60 -11.40
C ASN A 109 14.46 -9.75 -12.81
N TYR A 110 15.00 -8.66 -13.34
CA TYR A 110 15.60 -8.62 -14.66
C TYR A 110 17.03 -8.05 -14.61
N ASP A 111 17.79 -8.25 -15.68
CA ASP A 111 19.00 -7.45 -15.93
C ASP A 111 18.66 -5.96 -16.12
N MET A 112 19.67 -5.10 -15.98
CA MET A 112 19.49 -3.64 -16.02
C MET A 112 18.95 -3.15 -17.37
N ASP A 113 19.39 -3.71 -18.49
CA ASP A 113 18.94 -3.25 -19.80
C ASP A 113 17.45 -3.52 -19.99
N ASN A 114 16.95 -4.66 -19.50
CA ASN A 114 15.52 -4.94 -19.53
C ASN A 114 14.73 -4.03 -18.57
N TRP A 115 15.25 -3.75 -17.37
CA TRP A 115 14.64 -2.76 -16.48
C TRP A 115 14.51 -1.39 -17.16
N GLU A 116 15.53 -0.92 -17.87
CA GLU A 116 15.48 0.33 -18.64
C GLU A 116 14.40 0.30 -19.73
N ARG A 117 14.25 -0.81 -20.46
CA ARG A 117 13.18 -0.96 -21.47
C ARG A 117 11.79 -0.87 -20.84
N LEU A 118 11.57 -1.57 -19.72
CA LEU A 118 10.29 -1.54 -19.00
C LEU A 118 9.99 -0.14 -18.46
N LEU A 119 10.98 0.54 -17.89
CA LEU A 119 10.83 1.92 -17.41
C LEU A 119 10.50 2.89 -18.54
N ASN A 120 11.21 2.79 -19.66
CA ASN A 120 10.93 3.60 -20.85
C ASN A 120 9.51 3.34 -21.33
N GLN A 121 9.09 2.08 -21.47
CA GLN A 121 7.73 1.71 -21.88
C GLN A 121 6.66 2.26 -20.94
N LEU A 122 6.86 2.17 -19.61
CA LEU A 122 5.95 2.76 -18.63
C LEU A 122 5.80 4.28 -18.82
N THR A 123 6.89 4.97 -19.16
CA THR A 123 6.86 6.44 -19.32
C THR A 123 6.36 6.92 -20.69
N THR A 124 6.54 6.13 -21.75
CA THR A 124 6.14 6.50 -23.12
C THR A 124 4.71 6.09 -23.43
N ASP A 125 4.35 4.85 -23.12
CA ASP A 125 2.99 4.32 -23.23
C ASP A 125 2.83 3.12 -22.29
N HIS A 126 2.40 3.39 -21.06
CA HIS A 126 2.21 2.34 -20.07
C HIS A 126 1.15 1.30 -20.49
N THR A 127 0.22 1.62 -21.41
CA THR A 127 -0.90 0.75 -21.74
C THR A 127 -0.50 -0.50 -22.53
N VAL A 128 0.68 -0.49 -23.16
CA VAL A 128 1.31 -1.69 -23.75
C VAL A 128 1.59 -2.76 -22.71
N ILE A 129 1.86 -2.36 -21.46
CA ILE A 129 2.04 -3.28 -20.34
C ILE A 129 0.67 -3.60 -19.74
N PRO A 130 0.30 -4.88 -19.61
CA PRO A 130 -0.98 -5.29 -19.01
C PRO A 130 -1.20 -4.67 -17.64
N LEU A 131 -2.44 -4.31 -17.34
CA LEU A 131 -2.85 -3.58 -16.13
C LEU A 131 -2.23 -4.12 -14.83
N ILE A 132 -2.36 -5.42 -14.59
CA ILE A 132 -1.86 -6.05 -13.36
C ILE A 132 -0.33 -6.05 -13.32
N ASN A 133 0.33 -6.22 -14.47
CA ASN A 133 1.79 -6.23 -14.53
C ASN A 133 2.41 -4.84 -14.30
N ARG A 134 1.68 -3.74 -14.55
CA ARG A 134 2.14 -2.39 -14.15
C ARG A 134 2.29 -2.28 -12.64
N ALA A 135 1.29 -2.76 -11.89
CA ALA A 135 1.38 -2.87 -10.44
C ALA A 135 2.52 -3.80 -10.01
N GLN A 136 2.64 -4.97 -10.65
CA GLN A 136 3.70 -5.94 -10.35
C GLN A 136 5.09 -5.32 -10.49
N ILE A 137 5.36 -4.60 -11.58
CA ILE A 137 6.67 -3.97 -11.82
C ILE A 137 7.06 -3.08 -10.65
N VAL A 138 6.12 -2.30 -10.11
CA VAL A 138 6.40 -1.45 -8.96
C VAL A 138 6.54 -2.27 -7.67
N ASP A 139 5.60 -3.17 -7.38
CA ASP A 139 5.64 -3.98 -6.16
C ASP A 139 6.91 -4.85 -6.08
N ASP A 140 7.26 -5.53 -7.18
CA ASP A 140 8.49 -6.31 -7.28
C ASP A 140 9.71 -5.42 -7.10
N ALA A 141 9.80 -4.28 -7.79
CA ALA A 141 10.96 -3.39 -7.64
C ALA A 141 11.17 -2.90 -6.20
N PHE A 142 10.10 -2.50 -5.49
CA PHE A 142 10.23 -2.07 -4.09
C PHE A 142 10.62 -3.21 -3.15
N ASN A 143 10.08 -4.41 -3.33
CA ASN A 143 10.46 -5.55 -2.51
C ASN A 143 11.88 -6.06 -2.84
N LEU A 144 12.28 -6.07 -4.10
CA LEU A 144 13.64 -6.38 -4.54
C LEU A 144 14.65 -5.37 -3.98
N ALA A 145 14.30 -4.09 -3.94
CA ALA A 145 15.16 -3.07 -3.33
C ALA A 145 15.31 -3.26 -1.83
N ARG A 146 14.23 -3.61 -1.12
CA ARG A 146 14.27 -3.97 0.32
C ARG A 146 15.16 -5.18 0.57
N ALA A 147 15.09 -6.17 -0.30
CA ALA A 147 15.93 -7.37 -0.28
C ALA A 147 17.36 -7.14 -0.80
N LYS A 148 17.77 -5.89 -1.07
CA LYS A 148 19.09 -5.51 -1.61
C LYS A 148 19.42 -6.19 -2.96
N VAL A 149 18.42 -6.65 -3.71
CA VAL A 149 18.58 -7.29 -5.04
C VAL A 149 18.77 -6.25 -6.14
N ILE A 150 18.10 -5.10 -6.02
CA ILE A 150 18.27 -3.95 -6.90
C ILE A 150 18.50 -2.67 -6.08
N ASN A 151 19.00 -1.63 -6.72
CA ASN A 151 19.15 -0.33 -6.06
C ASN A 151 17.80 0.32 -5.78
N THR A 152 17.66 0.98 -4.62
CA THR A 152 16.45 1.74 -4.27
C THR A 152 16.12 2.83 -5.29
N THR A 153 17.14 3.42 -5.93
CA THR A 153 16.96 4.40 -7.00
C THR A 153 16.24 3.80 -8.22
N LEU A 154 16.49 2.53 -8.55
CA LEU A 154 15.78 1.84 -9.62
C LEU A 154 14.31 1.65 -9.27
N ALA A 155 14.01 1.23 -8.03
CA ALA A 155 12.64 1.13 -7.55
C ALA A 155 11.91 2.48 -7.56
N LEU A 156 12.56 3.57 -7.16
CA LEU A 156 11.97 4.91 -7.23
C LEU A 156 11.69 5.38 -8.67
N ARG A 157 12.40 4.86 -9.67
CA ARG A 157 12.14 5.18 -11.08
C ARG A 157 10.87 4.53 -11.60
N THR A 158 10.44 3.39 -11.06
CA THR A 158 9.21 2.72 -11.49
C THR A 158 7.95 3.52 -11.16
N ILE A 159 7.99 4.45 -10.19
CA ILE A 159 6.84 5.32 -9.87
C ILE A 159 6.83 6.63 -10.66
N GLN A 160 7.77 6.85 -11.59
CA GLN A 160 7.81 8.08 -12.36
C GLN A 160 6.63 8.24 -13.33
N TYR A 161 6.10 7.14 -13.87
CA TYR A 161 4.99 7.18 -14.82
C TYR A 161 3.62 7.44 -14.17
N LEU A 162 3.50 7.38 -12.83
CA LEU A 162 2.21 7.45 -12.12
C LEU A 162 1.37 8.69 -12.43
N SER A 163 1.99 9.78 -12.89
CA SER A 163 1.27 10.97 -13.39
C SER A 163 0.38 10.68 -14.60
N GLN A 164 0.63 9.61 -15.34
CA GLN A 164 -0.11 9.17 -16.52
C GLN A 164 -1.12 8.05 -16.18
N GLU A 165 -0.91 7.31 -15.10
CA GLU A 165 -1.77 6.17 -14.72
C GLU A 165 -3.17 6.63 -14.32
N ARG A 166 -4.19 5.93 -14.83
CA ARG A 166 -5.61 6.20 -14.55
C ARG A 166 -6.36 4.98 -14.05
N ASP A 167 -5.75 3.80 -14.06
CA ASP A 167 -6.41 2.60 -13.58
C ASP A 167 -6.28 2.43 -12.05
N TYR A 168 -7.43 2.19 -11.41
CA TYR A 168 -7.53 1.95 -9.97
C TYR A 168 -6.57 0.86 -9.47
N ILE A 169 -6.58 -0.30 -10.14
CA ILE A 169 -5.84 -1.49 -9.71
C ILE A 169 -4.34 -1.19 -9.67
N SER A 170 -3.83 -0.57 -10.74
CA SER A 170 -2.41 -0.20 -10.83
C SER A 170 -2.00 0.73 -9.67
N LEU A 171 -2.78 1.80 -9.44
CA LEU A 171 -2.50 2.78 -8.38
C LEU A 171 -2.62 2.18 -6.97
N GLN A 172 -3.64 1.35 -6.73
CA GLN A 172 -3.88 0.74 -5.43
C GLN A 172 -2.78 -0.26 -5.05
N HIS A 173 -2.35 -1.08 -6.01
CA HIS A 173 -1.37 -2.14 -5.78
C HIS A 173 0.08 -1.66 -5.92
N THR A 174 0.29 -0.41 -6.32
CA THR A 174 1.64 0.16 -6.37
C THR A 174 2.30 0.17 -5.00
N GLY A 175 1.56 0.35 -3.88
CA GLY A 175 1.97 0.15 -2.47
C GLY A 175 3.14 0.99 -1.94
N ALA A 176 4.04 1.39 -2.83
CA ALA A 176 5.28 2.11 -2.65
C ALA A 176 5.07 3.47 -2.00
N GLN A 177 4.02 4.20 -2.41
CA GLN A 177 3.76 5.51 -1.86
C GLN A 177 3.44 5.42 -0.36
N LEU A 178 2.68 4.39 0.05
CA LEU A 178 2.36 4.18 1.46
C LEU A 178 3.59 3.82 2.28
N LEU A 179 4.45 2.94 1.76
CA LEU A 179 5.72 2.57 2.40
C LEU A 179 6.62 3.79 2.58
N LEU A 180 6.81 4.57 1.51
CA LEU A 180 7.63 5.79 1.54
C LEU A 180 7.08 6.80 2.56
N ILE A 181 5.76 7.02 2.59
CA ILE A 181 5.16 7.94 3.56
C ILE A 181 5.39 7.44 4.99
N LEU A 182 5.14 6.16 5.29
CA LEU A 182 5.32 5.62 6.64
C LEU A 182 6.76 5.69 7.15
N MET A 183 7.74 5.54 6.25
CA MET A 183 9.16 5.60 6.62
C MET A 183 9.66 7.04 6.81
N PHE A 184 9.15 7.99 6.02
CA PHE A 184 9.74 9.32 5.94
C PHE A 184 8.87 10.43 6.55
N ASP A 185 7.59 10.22 6.90
CA ASP A 185 6.66 11.28 7.37
C ASP A 185 7.08 12.01 8.66
N ARG A 186 8.07 11.50 9.39
CA ARG A 186 8.67 12.13 10.58
C ARG A 186 10.10 12.64 10.38
N GLY A 187 10.66 12.49 9.18
CA GLY A 187 12.04 12.83 8.86
C GLY A 187 12.18 14.04 7.93
N GLN A 188 13.39 14.62 7.87
CA GLN A 188 13.69 15.79 7.03
C GLN A 188 13.43 15.56 5.52
N ALA A 189 13.50 14.31 5.06
CA ALA A 189 13.27 13.95 3.66
C ALA A 189 11.79 14.08 3.24
N TYR A 190 10.86 14.18 4.19
CA TYR A 190 9.43 14.18 3.89
C TYR A 190 9.01 15.34 3.00
N GLY A 191 9.56 16.54 3.20
CA GLY A 191 9.18 17.71 2.40
C GLY A 191 9.43 17.50 0.91
N VAL A 192 10.59 16.94 0.56
CA VAL A 192 10.95 16.63 -0.84
C VAL A 192 10.08 15.49 -1.38
N LEU A 193 9.89 14.42 -0.61
CA LEU A 193 9.04 13.30 -0.99
C LEU A 193 7.58 13.74 -1.22
N GLN A 194 7.03 14.55 -0.32
CA GLN A 194 5.68 15.08 -0.41
C GLN A 194 5.51 15.94 -1.66
N ALA A 195 6.46 16.83 -1.95
CA ALA A 195 6.44 17.64 -3.16
C ALA A 195 6.48 16.79 -4.44
N TYR A 196 7.32 15.76 -4.47
CA TYR A 196 7.39 14.81 -5.59
C TYR A 196 6.08 14.04 -5.77
N LEU A 197 5.53 13.46 -4.70
CA LEU A 197 4.27 12.70 -4.75
C LEU A 197 3.07 13.61 -5.09
N LYS A 198 3.05 14.85 -4.59
CA LYS A 198 2.07 15.88 -4.97
C LYS A 198 2.09 16.11 -6.48
N MET A 199 3.27 16.28 -7.07
CA MET A 199 3.42 16.43 -8.52
C MET A 199 2.91 15.21 -9.28
N LYS A 200 3.16 13.99 -8.77
CA LYS A 200 2.71 12.75 -9.43
C LYS A 200 1.21 12.51 -9.35
N ILE A 201 0.54 12.89 -8.25
CA ILE A 201 -0.90 12.61 -8.07
C ILE A 201 -1.83 13.71 -8.58
N THR A 202 -1.36 14.96 -8.67
CA THR A 202 -2.18 16.09 -9.13
C THR A 202 -2.89 15.82 -10.47
N PRO A 203 -2.25 15.22 -11.49
CA PRO A 203 -2.93 14.90 -12.75
C PRO A 203 -4.14 13.95 -12.60
N LEU A 204 -4.07 13.00 -11.66
CA LEU A 204 -5.18 12.09 -11.38
C LEU A 204 -6.35 12.84 -10.74
N PHE A 205 -6.05 13.74 -9.79
CA PHE A 205 -7.07 14.60 -9.18
C PHE A 205 -7.78 15.48 -10.21
N GLU A 206 -7.03 16.12 -11.11
CA GLU A 206 -7.59 16.96 -12.18
C GLU A 206 -8.36 16.15 -13.23
N HIS A 207 -7.93 14.92 -13.53
CA HIS A 207 -8.69 14.00 -14.37
C HIS A 207 -10.07 13.71 -13.77
N PHE A 208 -10.13 13.32 -12.49
CA PHE A 208 -11.40 13.04 -11.84
C PHE A 208 -12.28 14.28 -11.74
N ARG A 209 -11.71 15.44 -11.44
CA ARG A 209 -12.44 16.71 -11.48
C ARG A 209 -13.12 16.94 -12.83
N THR A 210 -12.43 16.66 -13.93
CA THR A 210 -12.93 16.89 -15.29
C THR A 210 -14.06 15.91 -15.63
N ILE A 211 -13.86 14.61 -15.44
CA ILE A 211 -14.87 13.59 -15.80
C ILE A 211 -16.09 13.63 -14.87
N THR A 212 -15.95 14.23 -13.68
CA THR A 212 -17.03 14.38 -12.70
C THR A 212 -17.70 15.75 -12.74
N ASP A 213 -17.40 16.57 -13.75
CA ASP A 213 -17.91 17.94 -13.89
C ASP A 213 -17.77 18.75 -12.60
N ASP A 214 -16.53 18.91 -12.17
CA ASP A 214 -16.15 19.56 -10.91
C ASP A 214 -16.80 18.90 -9.67
N TRP A 215 -16.77 17.57 -9.63
CA TRP A 215 -17.22 16.73 -8.51
C TRP A 215 -18.74 16.73 -8.26
N THR A 216 -19.53 17.20 -9.22
CA THR A 216 -20.99 17.24 -9.13
C THR A 216 -21.66 15.90 -9.44
N ARG A 217 -20.97 15.02 -10.15
CA ARG A 217 -21.44 13.66 -10.51
C ARG A 217 -20.47 12.58 -10.08
N VAL A 218 -21.00 11.38 -9.89
CA VAL A 218 -20.21 10.17 -9.57
C VAL A 218 -19.85 9.46 -10.87
N PRO A 219 -18.61 8.95 -11.02
CA PRO A 219 -18.26 8.12 -12.16
C PRO A 219 -19.16 6.88 -12.28
N THR A 220 -19.48 6.45 -13.51
CA THR A 220 -20.35 5.29 -13.74
C THR A 220 -19.65 3.97 -13.45
N GLY A 221 -18.37 3.86 -13.81
CA GLY A 221 -17.56 2.66 -13.59
C GLY A 221 -17.21 2.44 -12.12
N HIS A 222 -17.35 1.21 -11.63
CA HIS A 222 -17.04 0.87 -10.22
C HIS A 222 -15.55 1.15 -9.87
N ASN A 223 -14.63 0.81 -10.77
CA ASN A 223 -13.21 1.09 -10.61
C ASN A 223 -12.94 2.61 -10.60
N ASP A 224 -13.63 3.39 -11.42
CA ASP A 224 -13.49 4.84 -11.45
C ASP A 224 -13.99 5.48 -10.16
N GLN A 225 -15.08 4.95 -9.57
CA GLN A 225 -15.55 5.41 -8.26
C GLN A 225 -14.51 5.16 -7.16
N TYR A 226 -13.87 3.99 -7.13
CA TYR A 226 -12.78 3.74 -6.19
C TYR A 226 -11.58 4.64 -6.46
N ASN A 227 -11.23 4.85 -7.72
CA ASN A 227 -10.08 5.67 -8.06
C ASN A 227 -10.33 7.15 -7.79
N GLN A 228 -11.57 7.63 -7.89
CA GLN A 228 -11.97 8.96 -7.44
C GLN A 228 -11.69 9.15 -5.95
N ILE A 229 -12.01 8.15 -5.12
CA ILE A 229 -11.70 8.17 -3.68
C ILE A 229 -10.19 8.27 -3.46
N ASN A 230 -9.40 7.46 -4.18
CA ASN A 230 -7.94 7.48 -4.10
C ASN A 230 -7.35 8.83 -4.54
N ALA A 231 -7.86 9.40 -5.63
CA ALA A 231 -7.42 10.67 -6.18
C ALA A 231 -7.59 11.80 -5.17
N ILE A 232 -8.76 11.93 -4.56
CA ILE A 232 -9.03 12.94 -3.52
C ILE A 232 -8.19 12.64 -2.27
N SER A 233 -8.18 11.39 -1.81
CA SER A 233 -7.46 11.00 -0.57
C SER A 233 -5.97 11.31 -0.65
N PHE A 234 -5.31 10.87 -1.72
CA PHE A 234 -3.89 11.12 -1.91
C PHE A 234 -3.60 12.60 -2.21
N ALA A 235 -4.39 13.28 -3.04
CA ALA A 235 -4.18 14.70 -3.34
C ALA A 235 -4.25 15.56 -2.07
N CYS A 236 -5.26 15.35 -1.22
CA CYS A 236 -5.39 16.07 0.03
C CYS A 236 -4.24 15.73 1.00
N ARG A 237 -3.88 14.44 1.13
CA ARG A 237 -2.76 14.01 1.99
C ARG A 237 -1.42 14.61 1.55
N MET A 238 -1.19 14.74 0.24
CA MET A 238 0.02 15.34 -0.32
C MET A 238 -0.04 16.88 -0.36
N GLY A 239 -1.12 17.50 0.11
CA GLY A 239 -1.21 18.96 0.23
C GLY A 239 -1.54 19.67 -1.07
N VAL A 240 -2.32 19.06 -1.97
CA VAL A 240 -2.93 19.76 -3.11
C VAL A 240 -3.97 20.75 -2.57
N GLU A 241 -3.73 22.04 -2.81
CA GLU A 241 -4.48 23.15 -2.21
C GLU A 241 -5.96 23.08 -2.59
N ARG A 242 -6.26 22.77 -3.85
CA ARG A 242 -7.63 22.64 -4.36
C ARG A 242 -8.39 21.50 -3.71
N CYS A 243 -7.71 20.38 -3.40
CA CYS A 243 -8.33 19.27 -2.68
C CYS A 243 -8.71 19.69 -1.25
N ARG A 244 -7.81 20.39 -0.55
CA ARG A 244 -8.08 20.90 0.81
C ARG A 244 -9.26 21.87 0.80
N ALA A 245 -9.31 22.79 -0.16
CA ALA A 245 -10.42 23.74 -0.30
C ALA A 245 -11.75 23.01 -0.55
N LEU A 246 -11.75 22.03 -1.46
CA LEU A 246 -12.92 21.21 -1.79
C LEU A 246 -13.48 20.47 -0.56
N THR A 247 -12.64 19.70 0.15
CA THR A 247 -13.10 18.92 1.30
C THR A 247 -13.58 19.81 2.45
N SER A 248 -12.93 20.95 2.65
CA SER A 248 -13.33 21.92 3.69
C SER A 248 -14.66 22.59 3.33
N ALA A 249 -14.88 22.93 2.06
CA ALA A 249 -16.13 23.55 1.60
C ALA A 249 -17.33 22.62 1.79
N TRP A 250 -17.24 21.36 1.34
CA TRP A 250 -18.33 20.39 1.53
C TRP A 250 -18.63 20.10 3.00
N PHE A 251 -17.59 20.00 3.82
CA PHE A 251 -17.77 19.78 5.24
C PHE A 251 -18.43 20.98 5.92
N ARG A 252 -18.03 22.21 5.53
CA ARG A 252 -18.67 23.43 6.00
C ARG A 252 -20.14 23.53 5.58
N GLU A 253 -20.46 23.16 4.35
CA GLU A 253 -21.86 23.10 3.88
C GLU A 253 -22.68 22.12 4.74
N TRP A 254 -22.12 20.95 5.06
CA TRP A 254 -22.76 20.02 5.98
C TRP A 254 -22.91 20.60 7.40
N MET A 255 -21.92 21.33 7.91
CA MET A 255 -22.03 22.00 9.21
C MET A 255 -23.16 23.04 9.25
N LEU A 256 -23.43 23.72 8.13
CA LEU A 256 -24.52 24.70 7.99
C LEU A 256 -25.90 24.03 7.90
N ASN A 257 -25.98 22.80 7.37
CA ASN A 257 -27.21 22.02 7.29
C ASN A 257 -26.98 20.57 7.79
N PRO A 258 -26.93 20.34 9.11
CA PRO A 258 -26.54 19.05 9.67
C PRO A 258 -27.45 17.87 9.27
N ASP A 259 -28.73 18.17 9.00
CA ASP A 259 -29.74 17.17 8.62
C ASP A 259 -29.61 16.73 7.16
N HIS A 260 -28.96 17.53 6.31
CA HIS A 260 -28.77 17.23 4.89
C HIS A 260 -27.27 17.24 4.55
N ASN A 261 -26.65 16.07 4.64
CA ASN A 261 -25.25 15.92 4.30
C ASN A 261 -25.04 15.86 2.77
N PRO A 262 -24.40 16.87 2.14
CA PRO A 262 -24.21 16.91 0.70
C PRO A 262 -23.12 15.95 0.21
N ILE A 263 -22.33 15.35 1.12
CA ILE A 263 -21.18 14.52 0.76
C ILE A 263 -21.63 13.13 0.34
N HIS A 264 -21.35 12.78 -0.90
CA HIS A 264 -21.65 11.45 -1.44
C HIS A 264 -21.04 10.33 -0.56
N PRO A 265 -21.76 9.23 -0.28
CA PRO A 265 -21.32 8.18 0.65
C PRO A 265 -19.92 7.61 0.41
N ASN A 266 -19.49 7.51 -0.86
CA ASN A 266 -18.16 7.05 -1.25
C ASN A 266 -17.04 7.99 -0.77
N LEU A 267 -17.32 9.29 -0.71
CA LEU A 267 -16.32 10.32 -0.41
C LEU A 267 -16.25 10.68 1.07
N LYS A 268 -17.27 10.35 1.86
CA LYS A 268 -17.40 10.72 3.28
C LYS A 268 -16.14 10.45 4.11
N THR A 269 -15.56 9.25 4.03
CA THR A 269 -14.35 8.91 4.80
C THR A 269 -13.21 9.90 4.50
N THR A 270 -12.97 10.17 3.23
CA THR A 270 -11.92 11.09 2.77
C THR A 270 -12.23 12.53 3.13
N VAL A 271 -13.46 12.99 2.88
CA VAL A 271 -13.86 14.38 3.13
C VAL A 271 -13.83 14.70 4.61
N TYR A 272 -14.43 13.84 5.47
CA TYR A 272 -14.43 14.07 6.91
C TYR A 272 -13.02 14.14 7.48
N CYS A 273 -12.17 13.17 7.13
CA CYS A 273 -10.80 13.11 7.64
C CYS A 273 -10.00 14.35 7.22
N ASN A 274 -10.07 14.75 5.95
CA ASN A 274 -9.29 15.89 5.45
C ASN A 274 -9.83 17.25 5.93
N ALA A 275 -11.15 17.39 6.10
CA ALA A 275 -11.75 18.59 6.67
C ALA A 275 -11.36 18.74 8.15
N ILE A 276 -11.46 17.68 8.96
CA ILE A 276 -11.04 17.69 10.38
C ILE A 276 -9.52 17.90 10.51
N ALA A 277 -8.72 17.39 9.58
CA ALA A 277 -7.27 17.62 9.54
C ALA A 277 -6.88 19.06 9.17
N ALA A 278 -7.74 19.76 8.43
CA ALA A 278 -7.55 21.15 8.01
C ALA A 278 -8.16 22.16 9.00
N GLY A 279 -9.21 21.77 9.72
CA GLY A 279 -9.91 22.57 10.70
C GLY A 279 -9.32 22.48 12.11
N GLY A 280 -10.16 22.77 13.10
CA GLY A 280 -9.83 22.79 14.51
C GLY A 280 -10.93 22.19 15.38
N VAL A 281 -11.26 22.91 16.46
CA VAL A 281 -12.22 22.44 17.48
C VAL A 281 -13.64 22.39 16.91
N GLU A 282 -14.04 23.37 16.10
CA GLU A 282 -15.39 23.46 15.55
C GLU A 282 -15.74 22.25 14.68
N GLU A 283 -14.87 21.89 13.74
CA GLU A 283 -15.05 20.73 12.87
C GLU A 283 -15.03 19.41 13.66
N TRP A 284 -14.15 19.31 14.65
CA TRP A 284 -14.01 18.12 15.48
C TRP A 284 -15.24 17.90 16.37
N ASP A 285 -15.70 18.94 17.06
CA ASP A 285 -16.87 18.86 17.95
C ASP A 285 -18.15 18.64 17.16
N PHE A 286 -18.26 19.23 15.96
CA PHE A 286 -19.34 18.91 15.02
C PHE A 286 -19.34 17.43 14.65
N ALA A 287 -18.21 16.89 14.18
CA ALA A 287 -18.11 15.48 13.82
C ALA A 287 -18.38 14.55 15.02
N TRP A 288 -17.96 14.93 16.23
CA TRP A 288 -18.23 14.19 17.46
C TRP A 288 -19.73 14.13 17.77
N ARG A 289 -20.44 15.26 17.64
CA ARG A 289 -21.90 15.32 17.79
C ARG A 289 -22.60 14.42 16.76
N MET A 290 -22.17 14.50 15.49
CA MET A 290 -22.72 13.64 14.44
C MET A 290 -22.43 12.16 14.70
N PHE A 291 -21.27 11.81 15.25
CA PHE A 291 -20.92 10.44 15.63
C PHE A 291 -21.84 9.92 16.74
N LYS A 292 -22.09 10.72 17.79
CA LYS A 292 -22.97 10.34 18.90
C LYS A 292 -24.42 10.16 18.47
N ASN A 293 -24.88 10.93 17.48
CA ASN A 293 -26.24 10.87 16.96
C ASN A 293 -26.41 9.86 15.80
N ALA A 294 -25.33 9.27 15.30
CA ALA A 294 -25.39 8.35 14.16
C ALA A 294 -26.14 7.06 14.53
N THR A 295 -27.22 6.80 13.79
CA THR A 295 -28.00 5.55 13.91
C THR A 295 -27.43 4.44 13.01
N VAL A 296 -26.73 4.82 11.93
CA VAL A 296 -26.13 3.89 10.98
C VAL A 296 -24.69 3.58 11.39
N ALA A 297 -24.39 2.30 11.64
CA ALA A 297 -23.08 1.86 12.12
C ALA A 297 -21.93 2.21 11.15
N THR A 298 -22.15 2.14 9.83
CA THR A 298 -21.14 2.50 8.83
C THR A 298 -20.83 3.99 8.84
N GLU A 299 -21.81 4.86 9.12
CA GLU A 299 -21.59 6.30 9.27
C GLU A 299 -20.81 6.61 10.55
N ALA A 300 -21.19 5.97 11.66
CA ALA A 300 -20.47 6.10 12.93
C ALA A 300 -19.01 5.68 12.79
N ALA A 301 -18.72 4.58 12.08
CA ALA A 301 -17.35 4.13 11.82
C ALA A 301 -16.54 5.14 10.99
N LYS A 302 -17.14 5.77 9.97
CA LYS A 302 -16.48 6.82 9.16
C LYS A 302 -16.11 8.03 10.00
N LEU A 303 -17.03 8.50 10.85
CA LEU A 303 -16.79 9.64 11.73
C LEU A 303 -15.74 9.33 12.80
N ARG A 304 -15.81 8.13 13.39
CA ARG A 304 -14.82 7.64 14.37
C ARG A 304 -13.40 7.61 13.80
N SER A 305 -13.24 7.14 12.56
CA SER A 305 -11.96 7.21 11.86
C SER A 305 -11.53 8.65 11.57
N ALA A 306 -12.44 9.50 11.10
CA ALA A 306 -12.13 10.88 10.71
C ALA A 306 -11.73 11.78 11.89
N LEU A 307 -12.31 11.58 13.08
CA LEU A 307 -11.95 12.30 14.31
C LEU A 307 -10.48 12.14 14.69
N ALA A 308 -9.86 11.03 14.32
CA ALA A 308 -8.43 10.78 14.54
C ALA A 308 -7.52 11.55 13.56
N CYS A 309 -8.07 12.19 12.52
CA CYS A 309 -7.29 12.93 11.52
C CYS A 309 -6.90 14.35 11.94
N THR A 310 -7.43 14.86 13.06
CA THR A 310 -7.05 16.19 13.56
C THR A 310 -5.55 16.30 13.81
N LYS A 311 -4.98 17.46 13.53
CA LYS A 311 -3.56 17.76 13.78
C LYS A 311 -3.31 18.38 15.15
N VAL A 312 -4.37 18.57 15.95
CA VAL A 312 -4.31 19.23 17.25
C VAL A 312 -4.02 18.19 18.35
N PRO A 313 -2.84 18.20 19.01
CA PRO A 313 -2.44 17.13 19.93
C PRO A 313 -3.39 16.92 21.12
N TRP A 314 -3.93 18.01 21.69
CA TRP A 314 -4.82 17.90 22.85
C TRP A 314 -6.18 17.27 22.50
N LEU A 315 -6.67 17.45 21.25
CA LEU A 315 -7.86 16.78 20.76
C LEU A 315 -7.62 15.27 20.62
N LEU A 316 -6.45 14.86 20.14
CA LEU A 316 -6.06 13.44 20.05
C LEU A 316 -5.93 12.80 21.43
N ASN A 317 -5.33 13.49 22.40
CA ASN A 317 -5.27 13.00 23.80
C ASN A 317 -6.65 12.85 24.43
N ARG A 318 -7.52 13.87 24.29
CA ARG A 318 -8.92 13.79 24.70
C ARG A 318 -9.62 12.59 24.06
N TYR A 319 -9.32 12.32 22.79
CA TYR A 319 -9.93 11.22 22.06
C TYR A 319 -9.40 9.85 22.50
N LEU A 320 -8.12 9.74 22.88
CA LEU A 320 -7.55 8.55 23.51
C LEU A 320 -8.27 8.23 24.82
N ASP A 321 -8.49 9.22 25.69
CA ASP A 321 -9.26 8.99 26.93
C ASP A 321 -10.69 8.53 26.64
N TYR A 322 -11.36 9.11 25.63
CA TYR A 322 -12.69 8.67 25.21
C TYR A 322 -12.72 7.22 24.71
N SER A 323 -11.61 6.73 24.14
CA SER A 323 -11.52 5.37 23.60
C SER A 323 -11.64 4.28 24.66
N LEU A 324 -11.34 4.59 25.93
CA LEU A 324 -11.45 3.66 27.05
C LEU A 324 -12.71 3.89 27.91
N ASP A 325 -13.53 4.92 27.58
CA ASP A 325 -14.79 5.20 28.25
C ASP A 325 -15.97 4.56 27.48
N PRO A 326 -16.60 3.50 28.03
CA PRO A 326 -17.70 2.78 27.36
C PRO A 326 -18.93 3.65 27.05
N ALA A 327 -19.14 4.76 27.78
CA ALA A 327 -20.24 5.68 27.52
C ALA A 327 -19.98 6.60 26.31
N LYS A 328 -18.71 6.73 25.92
CA LYS A 328 -18.28 7.54 24.77
C LYS A 328 -17.98 6.68 23.55
N ILE A 329 -17.16 5.65 23.70
CA ILE A 329 -16.79 4.69 22.65
C ILE A 329 -17.11 3.28 23.12
N ARG A 330 -17.83 2.51 22.27
CA ARG A 330 -18.17 1.12 22.58
C ARG A 330 -16.90 0.30 22.78
N LYS A 331 -16.91 -0.64 23.73
CA LYS A 331 -15.74 -1.48 24.05
C LYS A 331 -15.13 -2.15 22.81
N GLN A 332 -15.96 -2.69 21.91
CA GLN A 332 -15.51 -3.32 20.66
C GLN A 332 -14.81 -2.36 19.67
N ASP A 333 -15.06 -1.06 19.76
CA ASP A 333 -14.51 -0.03 18.89
C ASP A 333 -13.25 0.65 19.48
N SER A 334 -12.90 0.33 20.73
CA SER A 334 -11.80 0.95 21.47
C SER A 334 -10.45 0.78 20.76
N THR A 335 -10.03 -0.47 20.52
CA THR A 335 -8.72 -0.77 19.93
C THR A 335 -8.57 -0.18 18.52
N SER A 336 -9.61 -0.23 17.70
CA SER A 336 -9.58 0.38 16.37
C SER A 336 -9.51 1.91 16.43
N THR A 337 -10.13 2.54 17.44
CA THR A 337 -10.02 4.00 17.65
C THR A 337 -8.60 4.40 18.02
N ILE A 338 -7.97 3.68 18.95
CA ILE A 338 -6.57 3.89 19.30
C ILE A 338 -5.68 3.66 18.08
N GLY A 339 -5.97 2.61 17.28
CA GLY A 339 -5.28 2.34 16.03
C GLY A 339 -5.38 3.48 15.01
N TYR A 340 -6.55 4.13 14.88
CA TYR A 340 -6.70 5.30 14.00
C TYR A 340 -5.87 6.49 14.48
N ILE A 341 -5.84 6.75 15.79
CA ILE A 341 -5.03 7.82 16.39
C ILE A 341 -3.54 7.53 16.19
N ALA A 342 -3.11 6.29 16.41
CA ALA A 342 -1.74 5.87 16.14
C ALA A 342 -1.39 5.97 14.64
N GLY A 343 -2.39 5.80 13.77
CA GLY A 343 -2.32 6.03 12.33
C GLY A 343 -2.10 7.48 11.91
N ASN A 344 -2.24 8.46 12.81
CA ASN A 344 -1.92 9.86 12.59
C ASN A 344 -0.45 10.15 12.98
N VAL A 345 0.31 10.88 12.16
CA VAL A 345 1.72 11.21 12.45
C VAL A 345 1.90 11.99 13.77
N VAL A 346 0.95 12.86 14.12
CA VAL A 346 0.90 13.57 15.41
C VAL A 346 0.45 12.64 16.54
N GLY A 347 -0.45 11.70 16.24
CA GLY A 347 -1.03 10.79 17.21
C GLY A 347 -0.18 9.55 17.53
N THR A 348 0.77 9.17 16.66
CA THR A 348 1.67 8.01 16.87
C THR A 348 2.36 8.04 18.24
N PRO A 349 3.11 9.11 18.62
CA PRO A 349 3.74 9.14 19.94
C PRO A 349 2.71 9.17 21.08
N LEU A 350 1.59 9.89 20.92
CA LEU A 350 0.55 9.99 21.94
C LEU A 350 -0.10 8.64 22.24
N ALA A 351 -0.44 7.88 21.19
CA ALA A 351 -1.04 6.56 21.31
C ALA A 351 -0.06 5.54 21.91
N TRP A 352 1.22 5.62 21.56
CA TRP A 352 2.26 4.78 22.15
C TRP A 352 2.40 5.02 23.64
N ASP A 353 2.51 6.28 24.07
CA ASP A 353 2.61 6.64 25.49
C ASP A 353 1.33 6.26 26.26
N PHE A 354 0.16 6.48 25.65
CA PHE A 354 -1.12 6.11 26.22
C PHE A 354 -1.24 4.61 26.49
N ILE A 355 -0.81 3.78 25.54
CA ILE A 355 -0.82 2.32 25.68
C ILE A 355 0.17 1.88 26.75
N ARG A 356 1.39 2.39 26.75
CA ARG A 356 2.40 2.03 27.77
C ARG A 356 1.94 2.39 29.17
N ALA A 357 1.37 3.58 29.35
CA ALA A 357 0.88 4.05 30.65
C ALA A 357 -0.31 3.23 31.19
N ARG A 358 -1.04 2.53 30.32
CA ARG A 358 -2.27 1.77 30.68
C ARG A 358 -2.19 0.31 30.26
N TRP A 359 -0.97 -0.22 30.10
CA TRP A 359 -0.72 -1.54 29.52
C TRP A 359 -1.55 -2.64 30.18
N ASN A 360 -1.47 -2.74 31.51
CA ASN A 360 -2.18 -3.76 32.27
C ASN A 360 -3.69 -3.72 32.01
N TYR A 361 -4.30 -2.53 32.05
CA TYR A 361 -5.73 -2.38 31.76
C TYR A 361 -6.06 -2.81 30.32
N ILE A 362 -5.31 -2.33 29.33
CA ILE A 362 -5.59 -2.62 27.92
C ILE A 362 -5.39 -4.12 27.64
N TYR A 363 -4.34 -4.72 28.19
CA TYR A 363 -4.07 -6.15 28.04
C TYR A 363 -5.16 -7.01 28.72
N THR A 364 -5.56 -6.68 29.95
CA THR A 364 -6.62 -7.41 30.65
C THR A 364 -7.97 -7.29 29.93
N GLU A 365 -8.33 -6.10 29.49
CA GLU A 365 -9.66 -5.84 28.90
C GLU A 365 -9.79 -6.25 27.42
N TYR A 366 -8.68 -6.27 26.67
CA TYR A 366 -8.68 -6.47 25.22
C TYR A 366 -7.71 -7.54 24.71
N GLY A 367 -6.78 -8.04 25.53
CA GLY A 367 -5.71 -8.97 25.15
C GLY A 367 -6.11 -10.46 25.16
N GLY A 368 -7.16 -10.85 25.89
CA GLY A 368 -7.61 -12.24 25.96
C GLY A 368 -8.22 -12.75 24.65
N GLY A 369 -7.44 -13.48 23.85
CA GLY A 369 -7.93 -14.31 22.73
C GLY A 369 -8.42 -13.57 21.48
N SER A 370 -8.19 -12.26 21.36
CA SER A 370 -8.68 -11.46 20.24
C SER A 370 -7.56 -10.98 19.31
N PHE A 371 -7.74 -11.16 18.00
CA PHE A 371 -6.88 -10.54 16.96
C PHE A 371 -6.76 -9.02 17.11
N SER A 372 -7.68 -8.38 17.85
CA SER A 372 -7.70 -6.94 18.10
C SER A 372 -6.46 -6.41 18.81
N PHE A 373 -5.87 -7.16 19.75
CA PHE A 373 -4.69 -6.67 20.48
C PHE A 373 -3.43 -6.74 19.62
N SER A 374 -3.22 -7.84 18.87
CA SER A 374 -2.13 -7.94 17.91
C SER A 374 -2.22 -6.85 16.83
N ASN A 375 -3.43 -6.57 16.34
CA ASN A 375 -3.66 -5.48 15.38
C ASN A 375 -3.38 -4.09 15.98
N LEU A 376 -3.71 -3.88 17.27
CA LEU A 376 -3.39 -2.65 17.97
C LEU A 376 -1.87 -2.43 18.07
N LEU A 377 -1.12 -3.45 18.51
CA LEU A 377 0.33 -3.37 18.62
C LEU A 377 0.97 -3.09 17.24
N ASN A 378 0.58 -3.86 16.22
CA ASN A 378 1.02 -3.63 14.85
C ASN A 378 0.70 -2.22 14.36
N GLY A 379 -0.47 -1.68 14.70
CA GLY A 379 -0.89 -0.33 14.32
C GLY A 379 -0.04 0.76 14.97
N VAL A 380 0.28 0.60 16.25
CA VAL A 380 0.97 1.62 17.06
C VAL A 380 2.48 1.66 16.79
N THR A 381 3.08 0.50 16.53
CA THR A 381 4.51 0.41 16.21
C THR A 381 4.80 0.52 14.72
N ARG A 382 3.77 0.62 13.86
CA ARG A 382 3.91 0.60 12.38
C ARG A 382 4.90 1.61 11.81
N ARG A 383 5.04 2.79 12.44
CA ARG A 383 5.92 3.87 11.98
C ARG A 383 7.34 3.81 12.55
N PHE A 384 7.59 2.91 13.50
CA PHE A 384 8.88 2.86 14.18
C PHE A 384 9.96 2.40 13.20
N SER A 385 11.05 3.15 13.17
CA SER A 385 12.12 2.99 12.18
C SER A 385 13.50 3.38 12.73
N THR A 386 13.63 3.50 14.05
CA THR A 386 14.88 3.87 14.74
C THR A 386 15.27 2.82 15.78
N GLU A 387 16.58 2.72 16.05
CA GLU A 387 17.12 1.87 17.12
C GLU A 387 16.54 2.21 18.50
N PHE A 388 16.24 3.48 18.74
CA PHE A 388 15.63 3.92 20.00
C PHE A 388 14.21 3.36 20.15
N GLU A 389 13.38 3.46 19.12
CA GLU A 389 12.02 2.91 19.14
C GLU A 389 12.02 1.38 19.24
N LEU A 390 12.99 0.71 18.60
CA LEU A 390 13.18 -0.74 18.75
C LEU A 390 13.43 -1.13 20.22
N LYS A 391 14.32 -0.41 20.92
CA LYS A 391 14.57 -0.61 22.35
C LYS A 391 13.32 -0.35 23.20
N GLN A 392 12.53 0.67 22.86
CA GLN A 392 11.28 0.96 23.57
C GLN A 392 10.28 -0.20 23.46
N VAL A 393 10.12 -0.80 22.27
CA VAL A 393 9.26 -1.97 22.07
C VAL A 393 9.77 -3.17 22.87
N GLY A 394 11.08 -3.43 22.83
CA GLY A 394 11.70 -4.52 23.58
C GLY A 394 11.49 -4.42 25.10
N THR A 395 11.47 -3.20 25.64
CA THR A 395 11.24 -2.99 27.08
C THR A 395 9.80 -3.32 27.50
N VAL A 396 8.82 -3.02 26.66
CA VAL A 396 7.39 -3.32 26.92
C VAL A 396 7.09 -4.82 26.76
N ALA A 397 7.77 -5.51 25.85
CA ALA A 397 7.59 -6.95 25.65
C ALA A 397 8.10 -7.81 26.84
N LEU A 398 8.94 -7.23 27.71
CA LEU A 398 9.54 -7.88 28.87
C LEU A 398 8.83 -7.55 30.20
N SER A 399 7.83 -6.66 30.18
CA SER A 399 7.01 -6.24 31.33
C SER A 399 5.61 -6.81 31.23
#